data_AF-A0A6C0D978-F1
#
_entry.id   AF-A0A6C0D978-F1
#
_cell.length_a   1.000
_cell.length_b   1.000
_cell.length_c   1.000
_cell.angle_alpha   90.00
_cell.angle_beta   90.00
_cell.angle_gamma   90.00
#
_symmetry.space_group_name_H-M   'P 1'
#
loop_
_entity.id
_entity.type
_entity.pdbx_description
1 polymer ?
#
loop_
_entity_poly.entity_id
_entity_poly.type
_entity_poly.pdbx_seq_one_letter_code
_entity_poly.pdbx_strand_id
1 'polypeptide(L)'
;MFFLSYLGYAVANKQKESFANEDSSTGLTIFWIFLIVYLILAFIWSYGAAKLSWGYNYYTGNGWGTSFTFSFLAFMFSEVYYPFYAFFLNPIYNIKKSK
;
A
#
# COMPACT_ATOMS: atom_id res chain seq x y z
N MET A 1 -6.55 52.73 27.67
CA MET A 1 -5.68 52.40 26.52
C MET A 1 -5.01 51.04 26.63
N PHE A 2 -4.47 50.64 27.80
CA PHE A 2 -3.81 49.33 27.99
C PHE A 2 -4.72 48.09 27.83
N PHE A 3 -5.99 48.19 28.23
CA PHE A 3 -6.93 47.05 28.18
C PHE A 3 -7.28 46.62 26.74
N LEU A 4 -7.41 47.58 25.82
CA LEU A 4 -7.67 47.31 24.40
C LEU A 4 -6.46 46.67 23.70
N SER A 5 -5.24 47.06 24.10
CA SER A 5 -4.00 46.47 23.59
C SER A 5 -3.83 45.02 24.05
N TYR A 6 -4.14 44.73 25.31
CA TYR A 6 -4.10 43.36 25.85
C TYR A 6 -5.14 42.44 25.19
N LEU A 7 -6.35 42.94 24.97
CA LEU A 7 -7.41 42.19 24.30
C LEU A 7 -7.02 41.86 22.85
N GLY A 8 -6.45 42.82 22.12
CA GLY A 8 -5.94 42.60 20.76
C GLY A 8 -4.84 41.54 20.69
N TYR A 9 -3.91 41.55 21.65
CA TYR A 9 -2.84 40.55 21.74
C TYR A 9 -3.37 39.14 22.02
N ALA A 10 -4.35 39.01 22.92
CA ALA A 10 -4.96 37.72 23.25
C ALA A 10 -5.73 37.12 22.06
N VAL A 11 -6.44 37.96 21.29
CA VAL A 11 -7.17 37.52 20.08
C VAL A 11 -6.21 37.06 18.98
N ALA A 12 -5.12 37.80 18.75
CA ALA A 12 -4.12 37.44 17.74
C ALA A 12 -3.43 36.09 18.03
N ASN A 13 -3.10 35.81 19.31
CA ASN A 13 -2.53 34.53 19.70
C ASN A 13 -3.51 33.37 19.50
N LYS A 14 -4.78 33.56 19.87
CA LYS A 14 -5.80 32.52 19.71
C LYS A 14 -6.04 32.16 18.24
N GLN A 15 -5.99 33.15 17.35
CA GLN A 15 -6.06 32.89 15.90
C GLN A 15 -4.83 32.14 15.40
N LYS A 16 -3.62 32.55 15.80
CA LYS A 16 -2.38 31.88 15.40
C LYS A 16 -2.34 30.41 15.82
N GLU A 17 -2.84 30.10 17.02
CA GLU A 17 -2.99 28.72 17.51
C GLU A 17 -4.05 27.94 16.72
N SER A 18 -5.18 28.57 16.36
CA SER A 18 -6.20 27.93 15.53
C SER A 18 -5.68 27.57 14.13
N PHE A 19 -4.97 28.49 13.47
CA PHE A 19 -4.36 28.24 12.15
C PHE A 19 -3.26 27.16 12.22
N ALA A 20 -2.40 27.21 13.23
CA ALA A 20 -1.35 26.19 13.41
C ALA A 20 -1.93 24.78 13.62
N ASN A 21 -3.07 24.67 14.31
CA ASN A 21 -3.75 23.38 14.53
C ASN A 21 -4.46 22.88 13.27
N GLU A 22 -5.04 23.77 12.44
CA GLU A 22 -5.66 23.38 11.17
C GLU A 22 -4.63 22.88 10.13
N ASP A 23 -3.49 23.56 10.00
CA ASP A 23 -2.44 23.15 9.07
C ASP A 23 -1.81 21.80 9.47
N SER A 24 -1.56 21.59 10.77
CA SER A 24 -1.00 20.33 11.28
C SER A 24 -1.98 19.16 11.14
N SER A 25 -3.28 19.38 11.39
CA SER A 25 -4.29 18.33 11.28
C SER A 25 -4.52 17.91 9.83
N THR A 26 -4.55 18.88 8.91
CA THR A 26 -4.67 18.64 7.46
C THR A 26 -3.49 17.81 6.92
N GLY A 27 -2.26 18.16 7.32
CA GLY A 27 -1.06 17.40 6.94
C GLY A 27 -1.07 15.94 7.41
N LEU A 28 -1.48 15.70 8.66
CA LEU A 28 -1.62 14.35 9.21
C LEU A 28 -2.71 13.55 8.50
N THR A 29 -3.86 14.15 8.20
CA THR A 29 -4.95 13.48 7.47
C THR A 29 -4.50 13.06 6.07
N ILE A 30 -3.82 13.95 5.33
CA ILE A 30 -3.30 13.64 4.00
C ILE A 30 -2.29 12.49 4.07
N PHE A 31 -1.38 12.51 5.04
CA PHE A 31 -0.43 11.42 5.26
C PHE A 31 -1.13 10.06 5.45
N TRP A 32 -2.15 10.00 6.31
CA TRP A 32 -2.90 8.76 6.54
C TRP A 32 -3.63 8.27 5.30
N ILE A 33 -4.23 9.17 4.50
CA ILE A 33 -4.87 8.82 3.23
C ILE A 33 -3.85 8.19 2.28
N PHE A 34 -2.69 8.82 2.10
CA PHE A 34 -1.62 8.28 1.25
C PHE A 34 -1.12 6.93 1.74
N LEU A 35 -0.94 6.77 3.06
CA LEU A 35 -0.50 5.50 3.64
C LEU A 35 -1.52 4.39 3.38
N ILE A 36 -2.81 4.65 3.57
CA ILE A 36 -3.88 3.67 3.31
C ILE A 36 -3.90 3.27 1.83
N VAL A 37 -3.84 4.24 0.92
CA VAL A 37 -3.78 3.98 -0.53
C VAL A 37 -2.55 3.15 -0.89
N TYR A 38 -1.38 3.51 -0.35
CA TYR A 38 -0.14 2.76 -0.55
C TYR A 38 -0.28 1.30 -0.06
N LEU A 39 -0.82 1.08 1.14
CA LEU A 39 -1.03 -0.26 1.68
C LEU A 39 -2.00 -1.09 0.83
N ILE A 40 -3.07 -0.48 0.30
CA ILE A 40 -4.00 -1.15 -0.61
C ILE A 40 -3.29 -1.56 -1.90
N LEU A 41 -2.52 -0.65 -2.51
CA LEU A 41 -1.78 -0.93 -3.74
C LEU A 41 -0.70 -2.00 -3.53
N ALA A 42 0.05 -1.92 -2.42
CA ALA A 42 1.04 -2.92 -2.03
C ALA A 42 0.38 -4.29 -1.83
N PHE A 43 -0.79 -4.34 -1.19
CA PHE A 43 -1.54 -5.58 -1.02
C PHE A 43 -1.99 -6.18 -2.36
N ILE A 44 -2.53 -5.37 -3.27
CA ILE A 44 -2.94 -5.82 -4.61
C ILE A 44 -1.75 -6.37 -5.39
N TRP A 45 -0.60 -5.69 -5.33
CA TRP A 45 0.63 -6.12 -5.97
C TRP A 45 1.12 -7.47 -5.43
N SER A 46 1.22 -7.60 -4.11
CA SER A 46 1.62 -8.84 -3.45
C SER A 46 0.65 -10.00 -3.71
N TYR A 47 -0.66 -9.72 -3.72
CA TYR A 47 -1.68 -10.71 -4.06
C TYR A 47 -1.52 -11.22 -5.51
N GLY A 48 -1.23 -10.32 -6.45
CA GLY A 48 -0.92 -10.69 -7.82
C GLY A 48 0.26 -11.65 -7.91
N ALA A 49 1.33 -11.39 -7.15
CA ALA A 49 2.53 -12.21 -7.10
C ALA A 49 2.27 -13.61 -6.56
N ALA A 50 1.54 -13.68 -5.45
CA ALA A 50 1.13 -14.94 -4.84
C ALA A 50 0.30 -15.79 -5.81
N LYS A 51 -0.66 -15.17 -6.50
CA LYS A 51 -1.54 -15.87 -7.45
C LYS A 51 -0.78 -16.43 -8.65
N LEU A 52 0.16 -15.68 -9.21
CA LEU A 52 1.01 -16.14 -10.31
C LEU A 52 1.93 -17.29 -9.87
N SER A 53 2.56 -17.16 -8.69
CA SER A 53 3.40 -18.19 -8.09
C SER A 53 2.62 -19.49 -7.83
N TRP A 54 1.41 -19.37 -7.29
CA TRP A 54 0.50 -20.50 -7.09
C TRP A 54 0.17 -21.19 -8.40
N GLY A 55 -0.26 -20.40 -9.39
CA GLY A 55 -0.64 -20.89 -10.71
C GLY A 55 0.49 -21.62 -11.40
N TYR A 56 1.72 -21.11 -11.31
CA TYR A 56 2.90 -21.76 -11.86
C TYR A 56 3.21 -23.09 -11.17
N ASN A 57 3.33 -23.09 -9.84
CA ASN A 57 3.70 -24.30 -9.10
C ASN A 57 2.66 -25.41 -9.26
N TYR A 58 1.37 -25.05 -9.27
CA TYR A 58 0.30 -25.99 -9.55
C TYR A 58 0.34 -26.48 -11.00
N TYR A 59 0.64 -25.61 -11.96
CA TYR A 59 0.80 -25.98 -13.38
C TYR A 59 1.95 -26.97 -13.61
N THR A 60 3.08 -26.81 -12.91
CA THR A 60 4.24 -27.72 -13.00
C THR A 60 4.04 -29.04 -12.26
N GLY A 61 2.88 -29.27 -11.65
CA GLY A 61 2.57 -30.51 -10.93
C GLY A 61 3.20 -30.59 -9.54
N ASN A 62 3.64 -29.46 -8.97
CA ASN A 62 4.14 -29.44 -7.60
C ASN A 62 2.99 -29.70 -6.60
N GLY A 63 3.31 -30.37 -5.49
CA GLY A 63 2.37 -30.63 -4.42
C GLY A 63 1.77 -29.35 -3.83
N TRP A 64 0.62 -29.48 -3.18
CA TRP A 64 -0.13 -28.35 -2.59
C TRP A 64 0.72 -27.56 -1.58
N GLY A 65 1.48 -28.26 -0.71
CA GLY A 65 2.36 -27.61 0.27
C GLY A 65 3.47 -26.76 -0.35
N THR A 66 4.08 -27.25 -1.43
CA THR A 66 5.08 -26.49 -2.19
C THR A 66 4.46 -25.26 -2.84
N SER A 67 3.30 -25.44 -3.50
CA SER A 67 2.57 -24.34 -4.13
C SER A 67 2.20 -23.24 -3.13
N PHE A 68 1.74 -23.63 -1.92
CA PHE A 68 1.44 -22.68 -0.85
C PHE A 68 2.67 -21.95 -0.35
N THR A 69 3.75 -22.68 -0.08
CA THR A 69 5.00 -22.09 0.44
C THR A 69 5.53 -21.04 -0.52
N PHE A 70 5.67 -21.36 -1.81
CA PHE A 70 6.16 -20.40 -2.80
C PHE A 70 5.19 -19.23 -3.07
N SER A 71 3.89 -19.43 -2.90
CA SER A 71 2.91 -18.34 -3.02
C SER A 71 2.96 -17.39 -1.84
N PHE A 72 3.15 -17.92 -0.63
CA PHE A 72 3.33 -17.13 0.58
C PHE A 72 4.63 -16.34 0.55
N LEU A 73 5.74 -16.95 0.10
CA LEU A 73 7.00 -16.24 -0.11
C LEU A 73 6.85 -15.14 -1.18
N ALA A 74 6.16 -15.42 -2.30
CA ALA A 74 5.90 -14.41 -3.33
C ALA A 74 5.00 -13.27 -2.83
N PHE A 75 4.12 -13.51 -1.87
CA PHE A 75 3.32 -12.46 -1.22
C PHE A 75 4.18 -11.55 -0.32
N MET A 76 5.10 -12.14 0.46
CA MET A 76 5.99 -11.41 1.37
C MET A 76 7.12 -10.66 0.65
N PHE A 77 7.63 -11.23 -0.45
CA PHE A 77 8.75 -10.70 -1.23
C PHE A 77 8.33 -10.36 -2.66
N SER A 78 7.17 -9.72 -2.79
CA SER A 78 6.54 -9.45 -4.09
C SER A 78 7.41 -8.62 -5.03
N GLU A 79 8.23 -7.71 -4.52
CA GLU A 79 9.13 -6.92 -5.37
C GLU A 79 10.21 -7.75 -6.09
N VAL A 80 10.66 -8.84 -5.47
CA VAL A 80 11.69 -9.72 -6.06
C VAL A 80 11.05 -10.75 -6.98
N TYR A 81 9.92 -11.33 -6.55
CA TYR A 81 9.29 -12.43 -7.25
C TYR A 81 8.37 -11.97 -8.39
N TYR A 82 7.65 -10.86 -8.25
CA TYR A 82 6.68 -10.40 -9.25
C TYR A 82 7.28 -10.16 -10.63
N PRO A 83 8.40 -9.43 -10.81
CA PRO A 83 8.99 -9.28 -12.14
C PRO A 83 9.40 -10.64 -12.73
N PHE A 84 9.95 -11.56 -11.93
CA PHE A 84 10.30 -12.89 -12.41
C PHE A 84 9.06 -13.67 -12.90
N TYR A 85 7.98 -13.70 -12.11
CA TYR A 85 6.73 -14.37 -12.52
C TYR A 85 6.01 -13.64 -13.68
N ALA A 86 6.02 -12.30 -13.70
CA ALA A 86 5.32 -11.52 -14.71
C ALA A 86 6.00 -11.58 -16.09
N PHE A 87 7.34 -11.53 -16.14
CA PHE A 87 8.08 -11.60 -17.41
C PHE A 87 8.21 -13.02 -17.96
N PHE A 88 8.42 -14.02 -17.10
CA PHE A 88 8.74 -15.38 -17.56
C PHE A 88 7.56 -16.35 -17.50
N LEU A 89 6.55 -16.12 -16.65
CA LEU A 89 5.52 -17.13 -16.33
C LEU A 89 4.09 -16.76 -16.74
N ASN A 90 3.83 -15.50 -17.06
CA ASN A 90 2.56 -15.03 -17.64
C ASN A 90 2.13 -15.75 -18.95
N PRO A 91 3.04 -16.05 -19.92
CA PRO A 91 2.61 -16.75 -21.14
C PRO A 91 2.21 -18.21 -20.88
N ILE A 92 2.71 -18.87 -19.83
CA ILE A 92 2.46 -20.30 -19.59
C ILE A 92 1.07 -20.55 -18.98
N TYR A 93 0.62 -19.65 -18.09
CA TYR A 93 -0.69 -19.78 -17.41
C TYR A 93 -1.88 -19.54 -18.35
N ASN A 94 -1.78 -18.62 -19.30
CA ASN A 94 -2.87 -18.30 -20.24
C ASN A 94 -3.09 -19.35 -21.34
N ILE A 95 -2.10 -20.18 -21.66
CA ILE A 95 -2.20 -21.17 -22.75
C ILE A 95 -3.18 -22.32 -22.44
N LYS A 96 -3.43 -22.64 -21.17
CA LYS A 96 -4.32 -23.76 -20.81
C LYS A 96 -5.75 -23.35 -20.48
N LYS A 97 -6.03 -22.06 -20.22
CA LYS A 97 -7.42 -21.60 -20.01
C LYS A 97 -8.25 -21.61 -21.31
N SER A 98 -7.60 -21.75 -22.47
CA SER A 98 -8.25 -21.86 -23.78
C SER A 98 -8.32 -23.29 -24.35
N LYS A 99 -7.99 -24.31 -23.55
CA LYS A 99 -8.24 -25.72 -23.87
C LYS A 99 -9.26 -26.29 -22.89
#